data_AF-K0E0Q3-F1
#
_entry.id   AF-K0E0Q3-F1
#
_cell.length_a   1.000
_cell.length_b   1.000
_cell.length_c   1.000
_cell.angle_alpha   90.00
_cell.angle_beta   90.00
_cell.angle_gamma   90.00
#
_symmetry.space_group_name_H-M   'P 1'
#
loop_
_entity.id
_entity.type
_entity.pdbx_description
1 polymer ?
#
loop_
_entity_poly.entity_id
_entity_poly.type
_entity_poly.pdbx_seq_one_letter_code
_entity_poly.pdbx_strand_id
1 'polypeptide(L)'
;LDKDGNFVSEIFHSDEGLKEYIRYLDGNREPIIAHVISMDNEKGEIPVEVALIYNTSYTENIFSYVNNINTHEGGTHLQGFRTGLTRSLKKYADASGMLDKLKFDISGDDFREGLTAIISVKVAEPQFEGQTKTKLGNREVVSPVSQAVSEMIENYLEENPNDARIIVQKVILAAQARHAAKKAR
;
A
#
# COMPACT_ATOMS: atom_id res chain seq x y z
N LEU A 1 -12.51 -0.19 -36.34
CA LEU A 1 -13.90 -0.66 -36.27
C LEU A 1 -13.85 -2.11 -35.79
N ASP A 2 -14.84 -2.56 -35.03
CA ASP A 2 -14.95 -3.99 -34.70
C ASP A 2 -15.29 -4.83 -35.95
N LYS A 3 -15.45 -6.14 -35.78
CA LYS A 3 -15.82 -7.07 -36.86
C LYS A 3 -17.15 -6.73 -37.56
N ASP A 4 -17.97 -5.88 -36.94
CA ASP A 4 -19.31 -5.48 -37.39
C ASP A 4 -19.36 -4.03 -37.91
N GLY A 5 -18.21 -3.35 -38.01
CA GLY A 5 -18.11 -2.00 -38.57
C GLY A 5 -18.42 -0.87 -37.58
N ASN A 6 -18.53 -1.15 -36.28
CA ASN A 6 -18.77 -0.14 -35.24
C ASN A 6 -17.46 0.49 -34.76
N PHE A 7 -17.53 1.71 -34.23
CA PHE A 7 -16.40 2.28 -33.48
C PHE A 7 -16.10 1.41 -32.27
N VAL A 8 -14.82 1.09 -32.07
CA VAL A 8 -14.39 0.34 -30.88
C VAL A 8 -14.63 1.23 -29.67
N SER A 9 -15.45 0.74 -28.75
CA SER A 9 -15.73 1.40 -27.47
C SER A 9 -15.48 0.41 -26.34
N GLU A 10 -15.04 0.96 -25.21
CA GLU A 10 -14.87 0.23 -23.96
C GLU A 10 -15.65 0.96 -22.87
N ILE A 11 -16.34 0.20 -22.02
CA ILE A 11 -17.11 0.72 -20.89
C ILE A 11 -16.41 0.25 -19.61
N PHE A 12 -16.08 1.20 -18.73
CA PHE A 12 -15.48 0.94 -17.43
C PHE A 12 -16.47 1.30 -16.33
N HIS A 13 -16.69 0.39 -15.40
CA HIS A 13 -17.58 0.55 -14.25
C HIS A 13 -17.03 -0.26 -13.07
N SER A 14 -17.23 0.22 -11.84
CA SER A 14 -16.79 -0.43 -10.61
C SER A 14 -17.81 -0.16 -9.50
N ASP A 15 -18.18 -1.21 -8.77
CA ASP A 15 -19.10 -1.16 -7.63
C ASP A 15 -18.36 -1.05 -6.30
N GLU A 16 -17.17 -1.68 -6.18
CA GLU A 16 -16.38 -1.71 -4.94
C GLU A 16 -15.18 -0.74 -4.93
N GLY A 17 -15.07 0.12 -5.94
CA GLY A 17 -14.03 1.15 -6.03
C GLY A 17 -12.60 0.58 -5.98
N LEU A 18 -11.79 1.05 -5.03
CA LEU A 18 -10.38 0.66 -4.94
C LEU A 18 -10.15 -0.85 -4.72
N LYS A 19 -11.11 -1.58 -4.15
CA LYS A 19 -11.01 -3.03 -3.97
C LYS A 19 -11.03 -3.79 -5.30
N GLU A 20 -11.90 -3.38 -6.22
CA GLU A 20 -11.93 -3.94 -7.57
C GLU A 20 -10.71 -3.47 -8.36
N TYR A 21 -10.36 -2.20 -8.23
CA TYR A 21 -9.23 -1.65 -8.96
C TYR A 21 -7.92 -2.34 -8.58
N ILE A 22 -7.69 -2.66 -7.30
CA ILE A 22 -6.47 -3.36 -6.92
C ILE A 22 -6.45 -4.82 -7.39
N ARG A 23 -7.59 -5.51 -7.39
CA ARG A 23 -7.70 -6.87 -7.95
C ARG A 23 -7.41 -6.87 -9.46
N TYR A 24 -7.85 -5.83 -10.17
CA TYR A 24 -7.52 -5.64 -11.58
C TYR A 24 -6.02 -5.40 -11.78
N LEU A 25 -5.40 -4.52 -11.00
CA LEU A 25 -3.97 -4.20 -11.10
C LEU A 25 -3.05 -5.36 -10.67
N ASP A 26 -3.51 -6.19 -9.71
CA ASP A 26 -2.75 -7.31 -9.17
C ASP A 26 -3.12 -8.66 -9.79
N GLY A 27 -4.00 -8.71 -10.79
CA GLY A 27 -4.59 -9.94 -11.32
C GLY A 27 -3.60 -10.95 -11.93
N ASN A 28 -2.34 -10.56 -12.16
CA ASN A 28 -1.26 -11.44 -12.62
C ASN A 28 -0.34 -11.93 -11.48
N ARG A 29 -0.58 -11.53 -10.23
CA ARG A 29 0.22 -11.90 -9.06
C ARG A 29 -0.64 -12.73 -8.11
N GLU A 30 -0.04 -13.77 -7.54
CA GLU A 30 -0.74 -14.65 -6.60
C GLU A 30 -0.84 -13.97 -5.22
N PRO A 31 -2.05 -13.69 -4.71
CA PRO A 31 -2.25 -13.07 -3.40
C PRO A 31 -1.85 -14.04 -2.28
N ILE A 32 -1.32 -13.53 -1.17
CA ILE A 32 -0.96 -14.33 0.01
C ILE A 32 -1.92 -14.15 1.19
N ILE A 33 -2.93 -13.28 1.03
CA ILE A 33 -3.97 -13.00 2.02
C ILE A 33 -5.35 -13.16 1.37
N ALA A 34 -6.37 -13.46 2.19
CA ALA A 34 -7.68 -13.82 1.67
C ALA A 34 -8.46 -12.62 1.11
N HIS A 35 -8.28 -11.45 1.72
CA HIS A 35 -9.05 -10.26 1.40
C HIS A 35 -8.15 -9.05 1.20
N VAL A 36 -8.61 -8.12 0.35
CA VAL A 36 -7.98 -6.80 0.19
C VAL A 36 -8.12 -6.05 1.51
N ILE A 37 -7.01 -5.55 2.05
CA ILE A 37 -7.02 -4.65 3.20
C ILE A 37 -7.41 -3.28 2.67
N SER A 38 -8.47 -2.68 3.22
CA SER A 38 -8.97 -1.40 2.72
C SER A 38 -9.56 -0.54 3.81
N MET A 39 -9.52 0.77 3.60
CA MET A 39 -10.24 1.75 4.38
C MET A 39 -10.76 2.87 3.50
N ASP A 40 -11.84 3.50 3.96
CA ASP A 40 -12.31 4.78 3.47
C ASP A 40 -12.60 5.69 4.68
N ASN A 41 -11.80 6.72 4.85
CA ASN A 41 -11.98 7.73 5.90
C ASN A 41 -12.36 9.07 5.26
N GLU A 42 -13.67 9.24 5.00
CA GLU A 42 -14.20 10.46 4.39
C GLU A 42 -14.31 11.66 5.34
N LYS A 43 -14.29 11.43 6.66
CA LYS A 43 -14.59 12.46 7.67
C LYS A 43 -13.37 13.10 8.31
N GLY A 44 -12.16 12.65 7.96
CA GLY A 44 -10.91 13.25 8.42
C GLY A 44 -10.67 14.65 7.85
N GLU A 45 -9.76 15.40 8.47
CA GLU A 45 -9.27 16.69 7.94
C GLU A 45 -8.74 16.56 6.50
N ILE A 46 -8.15 15.40 6.21
CA ILE A 46 -7.74 14.98 4.88
C ILE A 46 -8.43 13.64 4.63
N PRO A 47 -9.46 13.57 3.77
CA PRO A 47 -10.06 12.31 3.42
C PRO A 47 -9.05 11.37 2.76
N VAL A 48 -8.98 10.14 3.25
CA VAL A 48 -8.03 9.12 2.80
C VAL A 48 -8.76 7.83 2.48
N GLU A 49 -8.55 7.32 1.27
CA GLU A 49 -9.00 6.01 0.84
C GLU A 49 -7.77 5.18 0.47
N VAL A 50 -7.68 3.96 1.02
CA VAL A 50 -6.55 3.05 0.76
C VAL A 50 -7.09 1.66 0.50
N ALA A 51 -6.51 0.98 -0.48
CA ALA A 51 -6.64 -0.46 -0.65
C ALA A 51 -5.26 -1.07 -0.87
N LEU A 52 -4.98 -2.22 -0.28
CA LEU A 52 -3.74 -2.94 -0.48
C LEU A 52 -3.91 -4.45 -0.40
N ILE A 53 -2.98 -5.15 -1.05
CA ILE A 53 -2.90 -6.60 -1.02
C ILE A 53 -1.43 -7.02 -1.05
N TYR A 54 -1.11 -8.08 -0.31
CA TYR A 54 0.19 -8.74 -0.43
C TYR A 54 0.10 -9.91 -1.38
N ASN A 55 1.16 -10.09 -2.16
CA ASN A 55 1.30 -11.17 -3.11
C ASN A 55 2.68 -11.85 -3.01
N THR A 56 2.88 -12.89 -3.80
CA THR A 56 4.11 -13.70 -3.80
C THR A 56 5.31 -13.01 -4.43
N SER A 57 5.15 -11.87 -5.10
CA SER A 57 6.25 -11.17 -5.79
C SER A 57 7.24 -10.50 -4.83
N TYR A 58 8.35 -10.02 -5.38
CA TYR A 58 9.42 -9.33 -4.64
C TYR A 58 9.40 -7.80 -4.85
N THR A 59 8.40 -7.29 -5.57
CA THR A 59 8.35 -5.88 -5.97
C THR A 59 7.25 -5.13 -5.23
N GLU A 60 7.55 -3.90 -4.83
CA GLU A 60 6.56 -2.92 -4.39
C GLU A 60 5.87 -2.32 -5.64
N ASN A 61 4.54 -2.25 -5.62
CA ASN A 61 3.74 -1.64 -6.67
C ASN A 61 2.69 -0.70 -6.07
N ILE A 62 3.00 0.60 -6.00
CA ILE A 62 2.13 1.59 -5.37
C ILE A 62 1.62 2.59 -6.40
N PHE A 63 0.31 2.76 -6.43
CA PHE A 63 -0.39 3.79 -7.18
C PHE A 63 -0.88 4.85 -6.20
N SER A 64 -0.54 6.11 -6.45
CA SER A 64 -0.88 7.18 -5.52
C SER A 64 -1.57 8.33 -6.24
N TYR A 65 -2.63 8.84 -5.63
CA TYR A 65 -3.54 9.80 -6.21
C TYR A 65 -3.85 10.94 -5.23
N VAL A 66 -3.96 12.15 -5.77
CA VAL A 66 -4.42 13.33 -5.04
C VAL A 66 -5.52 13.97 -5.87
N ASN A 67 -6.75 14.05 -5.34
CA ASN A 67 -7.91 14.57 -6.07
C ASN A 67 -8.05 13.92 -7.47
N ASN A 68 -7.92 12.59 -7.55
CA ASN A 68 -7.93 11.79 -8.79
C ASN A 68 -6.76 12.01 -9.76
N ILE A 69 -5.76 12.81 -9.39
CA ILE A 69 -4.55 13.02 -10.20
C ILE A 69 -3.48 12.02 -9.77
N ASN A 70 -2.96 11.23 -10.72
CA ASN A 70 -1.90 10.27 -10.46
C ASN A 70 -0.56 10.98 -10.17
N THR A 71 -0.08 10.85 -8.94
CA THR A 71 1.24 11.33 -8.50
C THR A 71 2.25 10.19 -8.60
N HIS A 72 2.75 9.92 -9.80
CA HIS A 72 3.64 8.78 -10.05
C HIS A 72 5.02 8.90 -9.39
N GLU A 73 5.44 10.09 -8.99
CA GLU A 73 6.64 10.31 -8.16
C GLU A 73 6.32 10.33 -6.65
N GLY A 74 5.06 10.12 -6.28
CA GLY A 74 4.60 10.02 -4.90
C GLY A 74 4.41 11.37 -4.22
N GLY A 75 5.01 11.55 -3.04
CA GLY A 75 4.88 12.77 -2.26
C GLY A 75 4.56 12.50 -0.80
N THR A 76 4.01 13.52 -0.13
CA THR A 76 3.75 13.50 1.31
C THR A 76 2.71 12.46 1.74
N HIS A 77 1.68 12.21 0.94
CA HIS A 77 0.73 11.11 1.16
C HIS A 77 1.39 9.74 1.08
N LEU A 78 2.25 9.50 0.08
CA LEU A 78 3.00 8.24 -0.03
C LEU A 78 3.96 8.07 1.16
N GLN A 79 4.61 9.14 1.60
CA GLN A 79 5.44 9.12 2.80
C GLN A 79 4.62 8.76 4.05
N GLY A 80 3.44 9.36 4.22
CA GLY A 80 2.50 9.04 5.29
C GLY A 80 2.10 7.57 5.29
N PHE A 81 1.69 7.05 4.13
CA PHE A 81 1.33 5.65 3.95
C PHE A 81 2.47 4.70 4.34
N ARG A 82 3.68 4.90 3.78
CA ARG A 82 4.84 4.05 4.08
C ARG A 82 5.20 4.07 5.56
N THR A 83 5.08 5.23 6.20
CA THR A 83 5.33 5.39 7.64
C THR A 83 4.28 4.63 8.46
N GLY A 84 3.00 4.83 8.15
CA GLY A 84 1.89 4.19 8.86
C GLY A 84 1.91 2.66 8.75
N LEU A 85 2.18 2.14 7.55
CA LEU A 85 2.33 0.72 7.25
C LEU A 85 3.51 0.10 7.99
N THR A 86 4.70 0.70 7.86
CA THR A 86 5.92 0.16 8.48
C THR A 86 5.78 0.13 10.01
N ARG A 87 5.23 1.20 10.61
CA ARG A 87 5.06 1.30 12.06
C ARG A 87 4.09 0.24 12.61
N SER A 88 2.93 0.09 11.98
CA SER A 88 1.88 -0.83 12.44
C SER A 88 2.30 -2.30 12.29
N LEU A 89 2.86 -2.68 11.13
CA LEU A 89 3.36 -4.04 10.92
C LEU A 89 4.53 -4.38 11.85
N LYS A 90 5.46 -3.44 12.06
CA LYS A 90 6.57 -3.64 12.99
C LYS A 90 6.05 -3.83 14.42
N LYS A 91 5.15 -2.96 14.89
CA LYS A 91 4.51 -3.07 16.21
C LYS A 91 3.87 -4.45 16.41
N TYR A 92 3.11 -4.93 15.41
CA TYR A 92 2.50 -6.25 15.48
C TYR A 92 3.55 -7.38 15.50
N ALA A 93 4.55 -7.32 14.61
CA ALA A 93 5.59 -8.32 14.51
C ALA A 93 6.42 -8.43 15.81
N ASP A 94 6.80 -7.29 16.40
CA ASP A 94 7.48 -7.23 17.70
C ASP A 94 6.60 -7.83 18.81
N ALA A 95 5.32 -7.43 18.90
CA ALA A 95 4.39 -7.91 19.92
C ALA A 95 4.07 -9.41 19.80
N SER A 96 4.14 -9.97 18.59
CA SER A 96 3.89 -11.40 18.34
C SER A 96 5.04 -12.34 18.74
N GLY A 97 6.23 -11.81 19.04
CA GLY A 97 7.45 -12.59 19.29
C GLY A 97 8.02 -13.30 18.05
N MET A 98 7.42 -13.09 16.86
CA MET A 98 7.88 -13.72 15.62
C MET A 98 9.28 -13.26 15.21
N LEU A 99 9.74 -12.12 15.73
CA LEU A 99 11.05 -11.55 15.42
C LEU A 99 12.15 -12.01 16.39
N ASP A 100 11.85 -12.71 17.47
CA ASP A 100 12.81 -13.03 18.54
C ASP A 100 14.04 -13.81 18.07
N LYS A 101 13.90 -14.59 17.00
CA LYS A 101 15.00 -15.40 16.42
C LYS A 101 15.84 -14.63 15.40
N LEU A 102 15.39 -13.45 14.95
CA LEU A 102 16.13 -12.63 13.99
C LEU A 102 17.25 -11.89 14.70
N LYS A 103 18.48 -12.08 14.22
CA LYS A 103 19.69 -11.43 14.77
C LYS A 103 20.05 -10.15 14.03
N PHE A 104 19.09 -9.55 13.34
CA PHE A 104 19.31 -8.40 12.48
C PHE A 104 18.03 -7.61 12.28
N ASP A 105 18.19 -6.34 11.92
CA ASP A 105 17.06 -5.44 11.73
C ASP A 105 16.32 -5.69 10.43
N ILE A 106 15.00 -5.56 10.52
CA ILE A 106 14.07 -5.47 9.40
C ILE A 106 14.01 -4.00 8.94
N SER A 107 14.15 -3.76 7.65
CA SER A 107 14.05 -2.44 7.04
C SER A 107 12.60 -2.16 6.61
N GLY A 108 12.28 -0.89 6.35
CA GLY A 108 10.98 -0.54 5.78
C GLY A 108 10.73 -1.19 4.41
N ASP A 109 11.77 -1.46 3.63
CA ASP A 109 11.64 -2.12 2.32
C ASP A 109 11.15 -3.56 2.46
N ASP A 110 11.59 -4.28 3.51
CA ASP A 110 11.14 -5.65 3.75
C ASP A 110 9.62 -5.71 4.02
N PHE A 111 9.08 -4.69 4.69
CA PHE A 111 7.63 -4.56 4.92
C PHE A 111 6.83 -4.27 3.66
N ARG A 112 7.46 -3.81 2.59
CA ARG A 112 6.79 -3.41 1.33
C ARG A 112 7.06 -4.37 0.18
N GLU A 113 7.84 -5.42 0.43
CA GLU A 113 8.10 -6.46 -0.55
C GLU A 113 6.79 -7.19 -0.90
N GLY A 114 6.50 -7.31 -2.21
CA GLY A 114 5.29 -7.96 -2.72
C GLY A 114 4.00 -7.26 -2.33
N LEU A 115 4.05 -5.96 -2.05
CA LEU A 115 2.89 -5.13 -1.77
C LEU A 115 2.38 -4.50 -3.07
N THR A 116 1.11 -4.70 -3.39
CA THR A 116 0.38 -3.81 -4.30
C THR A 116 -0.52 -2.93 -3.46
N ALA A 117 -0.52 -1.61 -3.70
CA ALA A 117 -1.35 -0.67 -2.96
C ALA A 117 -1.84 0.49 -3.82
N ILE A 118 -3.02 1.01 -3.47
CA ILE A 118 -3.60 2.23 -4.02
C ILE A 118 -3.87 3.18 -2.84
N ILE A 119 -3.41 4.41 -2.98
CA ILE A 119 -3.59 5.47 -1.97
C ILE A 119 -4.23 6.66 -2.66
N SER A 120 -5.43 7.04 -2.24
CA SER A 120 -6.13 8.22 -2.75
C SER A 120 -6.39 9.19 -1.60
N VAL A 121 -5.97 10.43 -1.77
CA VAL A 121 -6.24 11.50 -0.79
C VAL A 121 -7.00 12.64 -1.44
N LYS A 122 -7.91 13.25 -0.68
CA LYS A 122 -8.58 14.49 -1.06
C LYS A 122 -7.95 15.65 -0.29
N VAL A 123 -7.38 16.62 -1.00
CA VAL A 123 -6.68 17.77 -0.41
C VAL A 123 -7.30 19.05 -0.93
N ALA A 124 -7.72 19.95 -0.05
CA ALA A 124 -8.42 21.18 -0.43
C ALA A 124 -7.53 22.13 -1.25
N GLU A 125 -6.29 22.37 -0.80
CA GLU A 125 -5.31 23.23 -1.47
C GLU A 125 -4.03 22.44 -1.79
N PRO A 126 -4.05 21.58 -2.82
CA PRO A 126 -2.92 20.72 -3.13
C PRO A 126 -1.76 21.53 -3.74
N GLN A 127 -0.58 21.37 -3.18
CA GLN A 127 0.69 21.92 -3.61
C GLN A 127 1.48 20.82 -4.30
N PHE A 128 1.55 20.87 -5.64
CA PHE A 128 2.33 19.91 -6.41
C PHE A 128 3.72 20.44 -6.76
N GLU A 129 4.69 19.53 -6.87
CA GLU A 129 5.98 19.84 -7.48
C GLU A 129 5.79 19.93 -9.01
N GLY A 130 5.94 21.15 -9.55
CA GLY A 130 5.85 21.41 -10.99
C GLY A 130 4.43 21.31 -11.58
N GLN A 131 4.34 21.59 -12.88
CA GLN A 131 3.07 21.64 -13.61
C GLN A 131 2.50 20.25 -13.93
N THR A 132 3.37 19.26 -14.10
CA THR A 132 3.00 17.87 -14.41
C THR A 132 2.38 17.14 -13.23
N LYS A 133 2.33 17.77 -12.04
CA LYS A 133 1.67 17.27 -10.82
C LYS A 133 2.14 15.86 -10.43
N THR A 134 3.44 15.60 -10.58
CA THR A 134 4.03 14.28 -10.37
C THR A 134 4.13 13.92 -8.90
N LYS A 135 4.23 14.92 -8.02
CA LYS A 135 4.50 14.75 -6.60
C LYS A 135 3.77 15.76 -5.72
N LEU A 136 3.22 15.31 -4.59
CA LEU A 136 2.56 16.16 -3.59
C LEU A 136 3.55 16.71 -2.55
N GLY A 137 3.45 18.01 -2.24
CA GLY A 137 4.33 18.74 -1.31
C GLY A 137 3.70 19.15 0.03
N ASN A 138 2.37 19.06 0.20
CA ASN A 138 1.66 19.41 1.44
C ASN A 138 2.14 18.56 2.64
N ARG A 139 2.95 19.13 3.53
CA ARG A 139 3.57 18.40 4.66
C ARG A 139 2.54 17.96 5.70
N GLU A 140 1.48 18.73 5.86
CA GLU A 140 0.34 18.44 6.71
C GLU A 140 -0.38 17.13 6.33
N VAL A 141 -0.18 16.62 5.11
CA VAL A 141 -0.77 15.35 4.65
C VAL A 141 -0.10 14.12 5.29
N VAL A 142 1.17 14.22 5.70
CA VAL A 142 1.92 13.04 6.17
C VAL A 142 1.29 12.43 7.42
N SER A 143 0.93 13.25 8.40
CA SER A 143 0.45 12.75 9.70
C SER A 143 -0.93 12.11 9.61
N PRO A 144 -1.96 12.76 9.03
CA PRO A 144 -3.29 12.18 8.91
C PRO A 144 -3.29 10.87 8.12
N VAL A 145 -2.56 10.79 7.00
CA VAL A 145 -2.44 9.55 6.21
C VAL A 145 -1.73 8.45 7.01
N SER A 146 -0.64 8.79 7.71
CA SER A 146 0.08 7.82 8.55
C SER A 146 -0.79 7.26 9.68
N GLN A 147 -1.62 8.09 10.29
CA GLN A 147 -2.51 7.69 11.38
C GLN A 147 -3.64 6.79 10.88
N ALA A 148 -4.31 7.21 9.81
CA ALA A 148 -5.34 6.45 9.11
C ALA A 148 -4.84 5.05 8.70
N VAL A 149 -3.67 4.98 8.06
CA VAL A 149 -3.09 3.71 7.62
C VAL A 149 -2.67 2.84 8.80
N SER A 150 -2.10 3.41 9.87
CA SER A 150 -1.78 2.62 11.06
C SER A 150 -3.03 2.00 11.69
N GLU A 151 -4.11 2.76 11.84
CA GLU A 151 -5.36 2.25 12.40
C GLU A 151 -5.96 1.15 11.52
N MET A 152 -6.03 1.36 10.19
CA MET A 152 -6.50 0.33 9.26
C MET A 152 -5.71 -0.97 9.38
N ILE A 153 -4.38 -0.89 9.43
CA ILE A 153 -3.54 -2.08 9.50
C ILE A 153 -3.65 -2.75 10.86
N GLU A 154 -3.63 -1.99 11.95
CA GLU A 154 -3.77 -2.55 13.30
C GLU A 154 -5.11 -3.30 13.44
N ASN A 155 -6.22 -2.69 13.01
CA ASN A 155 -7.54 -3.33 13.03
C ASN A 155 -7.56 -4.61 12.17
N TYR A 156 -7.02 -4.56 10.94
CA TYR A 156 -6.99 -5.73 10.06
C TYR A 156 -6.20 -6.90 10.67
N LEU A 157 -5.03 -6.62 11.24
CA LEU A 157 -4.15 -7.67 11.80
C LEU A 157 -4.76 -8.31 13.06
N GLU A 158 -5.51 -7.54 13.85
CA GLU A 158 -6.25 -8.04 15.01
C GLU A 158 -7.44 -8.92 14.60
N GLU A 159 -8.20 -8.49 13.57
CA GLU A 159 -9.35 -9.24 13.06
C GLU A 159 -8.95 -10.48 12.25
N ASN A 160 -7.76 -10.47 11.62
CA ASN A 160 -7.29 -11.51 10.70
C ASN A 160 -5.92 -12.08 11.11
N PRO A 161 -5.82 -12.80 12.25
CA PRO A 161 -4.53 -13.25 12.79
C PRO A 161 -3.78 -14.26 11.89
N ASN A 162 -4.50 -14.98 11.02
CA ASN A 162 -3.86 -15.89 10.06
C ASN A 162 -3.15 -15.10 8.95
N ASP A 163 -3.83 -14.13 8.35
CA ASP A 163 -3.25 -13.24 7.34
C ASP A 163 -2.11 -12.42 7.93
N ALA A 164 -2.26 -11.92 9.16
CA ALA A 164 -1.22 -11.22 9.87
C ALA A 164 0.06 -12.06 10.01
N ARG A 165 -0.06 -13.33 10.41
CA ARG A 165 1.08 -14.26 10.48
C ARG A 165 1.73 -14.47 9.12
N ILE A 166 0.93 -14.62 8.06
CA ILE A 166 1.44 -14.83 6.69
C ILE A 166 2.22 -13.59 6.20
N ILE A 167 1.68 -12.39 6.43
CA ILE A 167 2.34 -11.12 6.09
C ILE A 167 3.69 -11.03 6.83
N VAL A 168 3.70 -11.23 8.17
CA VAL A 168 4.94 -11.14 8.95
C VAL A 168 5.97 -12.18 8.49
N GLN A 169 5.55 -13.41 8.17
CA GLN A 169 6.46 -14.42 7.61
C GLN A 169 7.10 -13.97 6.30
N LYS A 170 6.32 -13.36 5.39
CA LYS A 170 6.87 -12.81 4.14
C LYS A 170 7.92 -11.72 4.43
N VAL A 171 7.65 -10.82 5.37
CA VAL A 171 8.60 -9.77 5.78
C VAL A 171 9.89 -10.37 6.35
N ILE A 172 9.79 -11.42 7.17
CA ILE A 172 10.94 -12.13 7.73
C ILE A 172 11.80 -12.74 6.61
N LEU A 173 11.18 -13.36 5.62
CA LEU A 173 11.88 -13.95 4.46
C LEU A 173 12.59 -12.87 3.63
N ALA A 174 11.92 -11.74 3.35
CA ALA A 174 12.51 -10.59 2.67
C ALA A 174 13.77 -10.09 3.41
N ALA A 175 13.66 -9.89 4.72
CA ALA A 175 14.77 -9.45 5.55
C ALA A 175 15.94 -10.47 5.55
N GLN A 176 15.65 -11.76 5.65
CA GLN A 176 16.66 -12.84 5.56
C GLN A 176 17.38 -12.82 4.20
N ALA A 177 16.65 -12.69 3.10
CA ALA A 177 17.21 -12.64 1.76
C ALA A 177 18.11 -11.41 1.58
N ARG A 178 17.66 -10.23 2.02
CA ARG A 178 18.45 -8.98 1.98
C ARG A 178 19.75 -9.10 2.76
N HIS A 179 19.72 -9.66 3.97
CA HIS A 179 20.93 -9.83 4.79
C HIS A 179 21.88 -10.90 4.24
N ALA A 180 21.36 -11.99 3.67
CA ALA A 180 22.18 -12.99 2.99
C ALA A 180 22.91 -12.39 1.78
N ALA A 181 22.20 -11.61 0.95
CA ALA A 181 22.78 -10.92 -0.20
C ALA A 181 23.86 -9.91 0.21
N LYS A 182 23.67 -9.19 1.32
CA LYS A 182 24.67 -8.24 1.85
C LYS A 182 25.96 -8.92 2.31
N LYS A 183 25.89 -10.15 2.84
CA LYS A 183 27.07 -10.92 3.26
C LYS A 183 27.84 -11.55 2.09
N ALA A 184 27.16 -11.76 0.96
CA ALA A 184 27.75 -12.37 -0.24
C ALA A 184 28.43 -11.36 -1.17
N ARG A 185 28.28 -10.06 -0.91
CA ARG A 185 28.97 -8.96 -1.59
C ARG A 185 30.19 -8.53 -0.79
#